data_AF-A0A2W4YY88-F1
#
_entry.id   AF-A0A2W4YY88-F1
#
_cell.length_a   1.000
_cell.length_b   1.000
_cell.length_c   1.000
_cell.angle_alpha   90.00
_cell.angle_beta   90.00
_cell.angle_gamma   90.00
#
_symmetry.space_group_name_H-M   'P 1'
#
loop_
_entity.id
_entity.type
_entity.pdbx_description
1 polymer ?
#
loop_
_entity_poly.entity_id
_entity_poly.type
_entity_poly.pdbx_seq_one_letter_code
_entity_poly.pdbx_strand_id
1 'polypeptide(L)'
;MLPLNRDISMRFLILSLAALALAACGERDAEIASAGCAREATQEVTWTSAQAPDVITTRADGPSCAQAVVTFVARDSAGNPLWTFASTYYDLTAGGLLPEDYEPVSDEQMDTFLAGWADVTVSSSGELPEWREGVATLTESATTFAYDTPFDRETYEMLRARNLAMICYAAAVEATQCLVIDPVSRAPTMIVAYGP
;
A
#
# COMPACT_ATOMS: atom_id res chain seq x y z
N MET A 1 46.85 65.55 -45.63
CA MET A 1 45.73 66.21 -44.92
C MET A 1 44.86 65.10 -44.32
N LEU A 2 44.61 65.23 -43.01
CA LEU A 2 43.78 64.44 -42.04
C LEU A 2 42.41 63.90 -42.55
N PRO A 3 41.61 63.16 -41.74
CA PRO A 3 41.73 61.77 -41.23
C PRO A 3 40.38 61.00 -41.38
N LEU A 4 40.24 59.75 -40.90
CA LEU A 4 38.97 59.08 -40.46
C LEU A 4 39.31 57.61 -40.15
N ASN A 5 39.58 57.19 -38.92
CA ASN A 5 38.64 56.93 -37.81
C ASN A 5 37.40 56.10 -38.21
N ARG A 6 37.41 54.79 -37.95
CA ARG A 6 36.17 54.03 -37.67
C ARG A 6 36.44 52.69 -36.99
N ASP A 7 36.60 52.77 -35.67
CA ASP A 7 36.36 51.70 -34.69
C ASP A 7 34.91 51.17 -34.79
N ILE A 8 34.55 50.46 -35.86
CA ILE A 8 33.25 49.80 -36.00
C ILE A 8 33.43 48.52 -36.83
N SER A 9 34.13 47.52 -36.31
CA SER A 9 34.16 46.19 -36.97
C SER A 9 34.36 44.97 -36.06
N MET A 10 34.52 45.14 -34.75
CA MET A 10 34.77 43.99 -33.85
C MET A 10 33.76 43.83 -32.70
N ARG A 11 32.66 44.59 -32.72
CA ARG A 11 31.56 44.44 -31.74
C ARG A 11 30.29 43.78 -32.30
N PHE A 12 30.12 43.74 -33.62
CA PHE A 12 28.94 43.13 -34.25
C PHE A 12 29.13 41.67 -34.66
N LEU A 13 30.36 41.14 -34.62
CA LEU A 13 30.66 39.74 -34.97
C LEU A 13 30.69 38.78 -33.77
N ILE A 14 30.60 39.29 -32.53
CA ILE A 14 30.61 38.47 -31.31
C ILE A 14 29.18 38.18 -30.80
N LEU A 15 28.17 38.92 -31.27
CA LEU A 15 26.78 38.77 -30.81
C LEU A 15 25.98 37.68 -31.54
N SER A 16 26.50 37.10 -32.63
CA SER A 16 25.78 36.11 -33.45
C SER A 16 26.15 34.64 -33.15
N LEU A 17 27.14 34.36 -32.29
CA LEU A 17 27.47 32.99 -31.88
C LEU A 17 26.84 32.54 -30.55
N ALA A 18 26.23 33.45 -29.78
CA ALA A 18 25.60 33.11 -28.50
C ALA A 18 24.15 32.61 -28.63
N ALA A 19 23.53 32.75 -29.81
CA ALA A 19 22.12 32.40 -30.02
C ALA A 19 21.89 30.94 -30.48
N LEU A 20 22.94 30.18 -30.82
CA LEU A 20 22.81 28.77 -31.25
C LEU A 20 23.19 27.73 -30.17
N ALA A 21 23.61 28.17 -28.99
CA ALA A 21 23.92 27.26 -27.86
C ALA A 21 22.72 26.98 -26.94
N LEU A 22 21.58 27.65 -27.15
CA LEU A 22 20.36 27.53 -26.33
C LEU A 22 19.32 26.56 -26.90
N ALA A 23 19.54 25.99 -28.08
CA ALA A 23 18.62 25.06 -28.74
C ALA A 23 18.99 23.56 -28.55
N ALA A 24 19.88 23.25 -27.60
CA ALA A 24 20.25 21.87 -27.26
C ALA A 24 19.60 21.35 -25.96
N CYS A 25 18.92 22.21 -25.21
CA CYS A 25 17.94 21.79 -24.20
C CYS A 25 16.58 21.57 -24.88
N GLY A 26 16.57 20.78 -25.96
CA GLY A 26 15.33 20.28 -26.52
C GLY A 26 14.67 19.42 -25.46
N GLU A 27 13.42 19.74 -25.14
CA GLU A 27 12.49 18.91 -24.39
C GLU A 27 12.66 17.44 -24.80
N ARG A 28 13.37 16.68 -23.97
CA ARG A 28 12.99 15.30 -23.74
C ARG A 28 11.95 15.34 -22.63
N ASP A 29 10.78 15.85 -22.96
CA ASP A 29 9.55 15.18 -22.57
C ASP A 29 9.56 13.83 -23.29
N ALA A 30 10.47 12.96 -22.86
CA ALA A 30 10.18 11.56 -22.92
C ALA A 30 9.00 11.43 -21.96
N GLU A 31 7.80 11.35 -22.53
CA GLU A 31 6.81 10.40 -22.05
C GLU A 31 7.59 9.14 -21.67
N ILE A 32 7.96 9.04 -20.39
CA ILE A 32 8.13 7.75 -19.76
C ILE A 32 6.72 7.21 -19.79
N ALA A 33 6.32 6.61 -20.92
CA ALA A 33 5.30 5.58 -20.90
C ALA A 33 5.70 4.70 -19.71
N SER A 34 4.92 4.73 -18.62
CA SER A 34 5.36 4.19 -17.34
C SER A 34 5.68 2.71 -17.55
N ALA A 35 6.96 2.39 -17.75
CA ALA A 35 7.44 1.06 -18.10
C ALA A 35 7.48 0.15 -16.85
N GLY A 36 6.51 0.33 -15.97
CA GLY A 36 6.41 -0.26 -14.65
C GLY A 36 5.05 0.04 -14.01
N CYS A 37 4.72 -0.70 -12.96
CA CYS A 37 3.52 -0.49 -12.18
C CYS A 37 3.87 0.40 -10.99
N ALA A 38 3.55 1.68 -11.06
CA ALA A 38 3.69 2.62 -9.95
C ALA A 38 2.33 3.24 -9.69
N ARG A 39 1.53 2.57 -8.85
CA ARG A 39 0.11 2.91 -8.62
C ARG A 39 -0.20 2.94 -7.14
N GLU A 40 -1.21 3.71 -6.77
CA GLU A 40 -1.57 3.98 -5.39
C GLU A 40 -3.07 4.21 -5.27
N ALA A 41 -3.65 3.71 -4.17
CA ALA A 41 -4.98 4.08 -3.73
C ALA A 41 -4.94 4.43 -2.23
N THR A 42 -5.82 5.33 -1.80
CA THR A 42 -5.90 5.76 -0.40
C THR A 42 -7.36 5.85 0.03
N GLN A 43 -7.66 5.35 1.23
CA GLN A 43 -8.97 5.39 1.86
C GLN A 43 -8.86 5.87 3.31
N GLU A 44 -9.84 6.66 3.75
CA GLU A 44 -9.98 7.06 5.15
C GLU A 44 -10.75 6.00 5.94
N VAL A 45 -10.34 5.73 7.18
CA VAL A 45 -11.02 4.79 8.08
C VAL A 45 -11.02 5.27 9.52
N THR A 46 -12.16 5.14 10.20
CA THR A 46 -12.31 5.57 11.60
C THR A 46 -12.03 4.40 12.54
N TRP A 47 -10.76 4.01 12.71
CA TRP A 47 -10.37 2.79 13.45
C TRP A 47 -9.75 3.08 14.83
N THR A 48 -8.71 3.90 14.91
CA THR A 48 -7.98 4.19 16.16
C THR A 48 -8.60 5.31 16.99
N SER A 49 -9.41 6.15 16.34
CA SER A 49 -10.07 7.32 16.89
C SER A 49 -11.41 7.54 16.21
N ALA A 50 -12.44 7.92 16.97
CA ALA A 50 -13.75 8.28 16.42
C ALA A 50 -13.81 9.73 15.91
N GLN A 51 -12.83 10.56 16.25
CA GLN A 51 -12.85 12.00 15.97
C GLN A 51 -11.99 12.40 14.77
N ALA A 52 -11.02 11.56 14.39
CA ALA A 52 -10.13 11.82 13.28
C ALA A 52 -9.85 10.50 12.55
N PRO A 53 -10.09 10.44 11.24
CA PRO A 53 -9.86 9.22 10.48
C PRO A 53 -8.35 8.91 10.39
N ASP A 54 -8.06 7.62 10.42
CA ASP A 54 -6.81 7.05 9.96
C ASP A 54 -6.82 6.98 8.44
N VAL A 55 -5.66 6.72 7.85
CA VAL A 55 -5.49 6.61 6.41
C VAL A 55 -4.88 5.25 6.07
N ILE A 56 -5.55 4.51 5.18
CA ILE A 56 -5.01 3.31 4.54
C ILE A 56 -4.51 3.69 3.17
N THR A 57 -3.23 3.47 2.89
CA THR A 57 -2.63 3.62 1.57
C THR A 57 -2.18 2.26 1.07
N THR A 58 -2.67 1.85 -0.09
CA THR A 58 -2.16 0.71 -0.83
C THR A 58 -1.36 1.18 -2.02
N ARG A 59 -0.24 0.51 -2.31
CA ARG A 59 0.64 0.88 -3.42
C ARG A 59 1.12 -0.37 -4.14
N ALA A 60 1.28 -0.26 -5.46
CA ALA A 60 1.98 -1.21 -6.30
C ALA A 60 3.28 -0.60 -6.83
N ASP A 61 4.36 -1.37 -6.81
CA ASP A 61 5.66 -1.01 -7.38
C ASP A 61 6.30 -2.23 -8.08
N GLY A 62 6.69 -2.08 -9.35
CA GLY A 62 7.39 -3.15 -10.08
C GLY A 62 7.58 -2.89 -11.57
N PRO A 63 8.28 -3.78 -12.29
CA PRO A 63 8.52 -3.66 -13.73
C PRO A 63 7.27 -3.88 -14.59
N SER A 64 6.22 -4.50 -14.04
CA SER A 64 4.87 -4.61 -14.60
C SER A 64 3.87 -4.85 -13.47
N CYS A 65 2.56 -4.66 -13.70
CA CYS A 65 1.57 -4.84 -12.63
C CYS A 65 1.42 -6.31 -12.21
N ALA A 66 1.68 -7.26 -13.11
CA ALA A 66 1.75 -8.67 -12.76
C ALA A 66 2.94 -9.00 -11.84
N GLN A 67 4.04 -8.25 -11.99
CA GLN A 67 5.27 -8.42 -11.21
C GLN A 67 5.38 -7.43 -10.05
N ALA A 68 4.30 -6.73 -9.70
CA ALA A 68 4.33 -5.71 -8.67
C ALA A 68 4.44 -6.33 -7.27
N VAL A 69 5.31 -5.75 -6.46
CA VAL A 69 5.16 -5.80 -5.00
C VAL A 69 4.05 -4.83 -4.64
N VAL A 70 3.16 -5.25 -3.77
CA VAL A 70 2.08 -4.42 -3.26
C VAL A 70 2.22 -4.24 -1.76
N THR A 71 1.98 -3.03 -1.28
CA THR A 71 2.09 -2.66 0.14
C THR A 71 0.78 -2.09 0.63
N PHE A 72 0.39 -2.45 1.85
CA PHE A 72 -0.71 -1.87 2.62
C PHE A 72 -0.12 -1.15 3.82
N VAL A 73 -0.40 0.15 3.96
CA VAL A 73 0.11 0.97 5.06
C VAL A 73 -1.05 1.66 5.75
N ALA A 74 -1.24 1.39 7.04
CA ALA A 74 -2.15 2.16 7.89
C ALA A 74 -1.37 3.26 8.60
N ARG A 75 -1.91 4.48 8.61
CA ARG A 75 -1.36 5.64 9.34
C ARG A 75 -2.43 6.28 10.19
N ASP A 76 -2.03 6.80 11.35
CA ASP A 76 -2.93 7.60 12.16
C ASP A 76 -3.23 8.95 11.51
N SER A 77 -4.19 9.69 12.07
CA SER A 77 -4.53 11.05 11.62
C SER A 77 -3.37 12.07 11.66
N ALA A 78 -2.27 11.78 12.37
CA ALA A 78 -1.06 12.60 12.39
C ALA A 78 -0.02 12.15 11.34
N GLY A 79 -0.30 11.08 10.59
CA GLY A 79 0.57 10.50 9.56
C GLY A 79 1.59 9.48 10.08
N ASN A 80 1.55 9.12 11.37
CA ASN A 80 2.47 8.13 11.93
C ASN A 80 2.09 6.73 11.43
N PRO A 81 3.06 5.88 11.05
CA PRO A 81 2.76 4.51 10.64
C PRO A 81 2.25 3.70 11.83
N LEU A 82 1.09 3.06 11.62
CA LEU A 82 0.46 2.16 12.57
C LEU A 82 0.75 0.71 12.21
N TRP A 83 0.61 0.37 10.93
CA TRP A 83 0.81 -0.98 10.42
C TRP A 83 1.37 -0.95 9.00
N THR A 84 2.15 -1.96 8.63
CA THR A 84 2.61 -2.15 7.26
C THR A 84 2.62 -3.63 6.93
N PHE A 85 2.05 -3.96 5.77
CA PHE A 85 2.09 -5.28 5.19
C PHE A 85 2.55 -5.17 3.74
N ALA A 86 3.33 -6.15 3.27
CA ALA A 86 3.78 -6.22 1.90
C ALA A 86 3.71 -7.66 1.39
N SER A 87 3.24 -7.83 0.16
CA SER A 87 3.29 -9.10 -0.56
C SER A 87 3.48 -8.81 -2.06
N THR A 88 3.35 -9.84 -2.90
CA THR A 88 3.25 -9.67 -4.35
C THR A 88 1.78 -9.58 -4.77
N TYR A 89 1.50 -8.88 -5.86
CA TYR A 89 0.16 -8.86 -6.44
C TYR A 89 -0.34 -10.29 -6.73
N TYR A 90 0.54 -11.16 -7.25
CA TYR A 90 0.17 -12.53 -7.60
C TYR A 90 -0.21 -13.35 -6.37
N ASP A 91 0.54 -13.28 -5.28
CA ASP A 91 0.24 -14.01 -4.06
C ASP A 91 -1.11 -13.59 -3.44
N LEU A 92 -1.47 -12.31 -3.54
CA LEU A 92 -2.75 -11.79 -3.05
C LEU A 92 -3.94 -12.08 -3.96
N THR A 93 -3.73 -12.44 -5.23
CA THR A 93 -4.83 -12.62 -6.21
C THR A 93 -4.97 -14.03 -6.76
N ALA A 94 -3.87 -14.78 -6.83
CA ALA A 94 -3.81 -16.15 -7.34
C ALA A 94 -3.06 -17.12 -6.40
N GLY A 95 -2.24 -16.59 -5.49
CA GLY A 95 -1.47 -17.36 -4.51
C GLY A 95 -0.13 -17.86 -5.04
N GLY A 96 0.89 -17.84 -4.19
CA GLY A 96 2.19 -18.43 -4.49
C GLY A 96 3.07 -17.58 -5.41
N LEU A 97 3.90 -18.25 -6.21
CA LEU A 97 4.88 -17.59 -7.09
C LEU A 97 4.27 -17.33 -8.47
N LEU A 98 4.56 -16.16 -9.02
CA LEU A 98 4.19 -15.80 -10.39
C LEU A 98 4.80 -16.83 -11.38
N PRO A 99 3.98 -17.51 -12.21
CA PRO A 99 4.48 -18.46 -13.21
C PRO A 99 5.14 -17.71 -14.38
N GLU A 100 5.90 -18.44 -15.22
CA GLU A 100 6.57 -17.84 -16.39
C GLU A 100 5.57 -17.38 -17.47
N ASP A 101 4.42 -18.04 -17.58
CA ASP A 101 3.35 -17.80 -18.55
C ASP A 101 2.19 -16.98 -17.97
N TYR A 102 2.49 -15.97 -17.15
CA TYR A 102 1.48 -15.14 -16.52
C TYR A 102 0.72 -14.26 -17.51
N GLU A 103 -0.57 -14.06 -17.23
CA GLU A 103 -1.39 -13.09 -17.95
C GLU A 103 -1.04 -11.66 -17.54
N PRO A 104 -0.90 -10.72 -18.50
CA PRO A 104 -0.67 -9.31 -18.18
C PRO A 104 -1.80 -8.74 -17.32
N VAL A 105 -1.43 -7.96 -16.31
CA VAL A 105 -2.36 -7.20 -15.47
C VAL A 105 -2.42 -5.78 -16.01
N SER A 106 -3.62 -5.32 -16.35
CA SER A 106 -3.82 -3.95 -16.80
C SER A 106 -3.73 -2.96 -15.63
N ASP A 107 -3.50 -1.70 -15.98
CA ASP A 107 -3.48 -0.61 -15.00
C ASP A 107 -4.81 -0.48 -14.27
N GLU A 108 -5.94 -0.58 -14.99
CA GLU A 108 -7.29 -0.52 -14.42
C GLU A 108 -7.56 -1.67 -13.44
N GLN A 109 -7.07 -2.88 -13.76
CA GLN A 109 -7.18 -4.02 -12.85
C GLN A 109 -6.38 -3.77 -11.56
N MET A 110 -5.16 -3.23 -11.68
CA MET A 110 -4.35 -2.89 -10.52
C MET A 110 -5.00 -1.77 -9.69
N ASP A 111 -5.49 -0.70 -10.32
CA ASP A 111 -6.15 0.41 -9.61
C ASP A 111 -7.40 -0.07 -8.86
N THR A 112 -8.19 -0.95 -9.50
CA THR A 112 -9.37 -1.58 -8.87
C THR A 112 -8.96 -2.44 -7.68
N PHE A 113 -7.91 -3.26 -7.82
CA PHE A 113 -7.37 -4.07 -6.73
C PHE A 113 -6.90 -3.21 -5.57
N LEU A 114 -6.09 -2.18 -5.83
CA LEU A 114 -5.54 -1.30 -4.79
C LEU A 114 -6.65 -0.56 -4.05
N ALA A 115 -7.64 -0.01 -4.77
CA ALA A 115 -8.76 0.68 -4.16
C ALA A 115 -9.60 -0.26 -3.28
N GLY A 116 -9.92 -1.47 -3.77
CA GLY A 116 -10.64 -2.47 -2.98
C GLY A 116 -9.84 -2.98 -1.77
N TRP A 117 -8.52 -3.10 -1.90
CA TRP A 117 -7.66 -3.54 -0.79
C TRP A 117 -7.49 -2.45 0.28
N ALA A 118 -7.54 -1.17 -0.10
CA ALA A 118 -7.54 -0.04 0.83
C ALA A 118 -8.89 0.14 1.56
N ASP A 119 -9.99 -0.30 0.93
CA ASP A 119 -11.36 -0.16 1.44
C ASP A 119 -11.69 -1.20 2.53
N VAL A 120 -11.06 -1.04 3.70
CA VAL A 120 -11.31 -1.89 4.86
C VAL A 120 -12.52 -1.41 5.65
N THR A 121 -13.32 -2.36 6.14
CA THR A 121 -14.43 -2.08 7.05
C THR A 121 -13.99 -2.27 8.50
N VAL A 122 -14.41 -1.35 9.37
CA VAL A 122 -14.24 -1.50 10.83
C VAL A 122 -15.34 -2.41 11.37
N SER A 123 -14.94 -3.48 12.03
CA SER A 123 -15.79 -4.40 12.79
C SER A 123 -15.33 -4.45 14.24
N SER A 124 -15.80 -5.44 15.01
CA SER A 124 -15.36 -5.64 16.39
C SER A 124 -14.75 -7.01 16.64
N SER A 125 -13.74 -7.06 17.51
CA SER A 125 -13.16 -8.32 17.99
C SER A 125 -14.19 -9.23 18.67
N GLY A 126 -15.31 -8.71 19.16
CA GLY A 126 -16.38 -9.51 19.75
C GLY A 126 -17.11 -10.41 18.74
N GLU A 127 -17.00 -10.12 17.45
CA GLU A 127 -17.58 -10.89 16.35
C GLU A 127 -16.73 -12.12 15.96
N LEU A 128 -15.48 -12.19 16.42
CA LEU A 128 -14.62 -13.35 16.20
C LEU A 128 -15.16 -14.59 16.95
N PRO A 129 -14.86 -15.81 16.47
CA PRO A 129 -15.34 -17.04 17.10
C PRO A 129 -14.81 -17.19 18.53
N GLU A 130 -15.61 -17.78 19.41
CA GLU A 130 -15.15 -18.19 20.73
C GLU A 130 -14.14 -19.34 20.60
N TRP A 131 -13.03 -19.27 21.35
CA TRP A 131 -12.13 -20.38 21.61
C TRP A 131 -12.67 -21.20 22.80
N ARG A 132 -13.49 -22.20 22.46
CA ARG A 132 -14.17 -23.07 23.42
C ARG A 132 -13.19 -23.75 24.37
N GLU A 133 -13.65 -24.00 25.59
CA GLU A 133 -12.87 -24.76 26.57
C GLU A 133 -12.65 -26.20 26.13
N GLY A 134 -11.44 -26.71 26.39
CA GLY A 134 -11.09 -28.11 26.15
C GLY A 134 -10.63 -28.46 24.74
N VAL A 135 -10.59 -27.50 23.80
CA VAL A 135 -9.99 -27.71 22.47
C VAL A 135 -8.61 -27.05 22.36
N ALA A 136 -7.73 -27.61 21.53
CA ALA A 136 -6.33 -27.21 21.51
C ALA A 136 -6.07 -25.92 20.70
N THR A 137 -6.95 -25.59 19.76
CA THR A 137 -6.81 -24.46 18.84
C THR A 137 -8.12 -23.71 18.66
N LEU A 138 -8.05 -22.43 18.24
CA LEU A 138 -9.22 -21.66 17.84
C LEU A 138 -9.94 -22.30 16.64
N THR A 139 -9.19 -22.90 15.71
CA THR A 139 -9.73 -23.63 14.55
C THR A 139 -10.69 -24.74 14.97
N GLU A 140 -10.37 -25.52 16.01
CA GLU A 140 -11.28 -26.57 16.52
C GLU A 140 -12.59 -26.01 17.12
N SER A 141 -12.65 -24.71 17.39
CA SER A 141 -13.88 -24.03 17.82
C SER A 141 -14.69 -23.44 16.67
N ALA A 142 -14.06 -23.15 15.54
CA ALA A 142 -14.71 -22.62 14.35
C ALA A 142 -15.21 -23.74 13.42
N THR A 143 -16.19 -23.42 12.57
CA THR A 143 -16.80 -24.38 11.63
C THR A 143 -16.55 -24.06 10.17
N THR A 144 -16.12 -22.83 9.86
CA THR A 144 -16.04 -22.33 8.48
C THR A 144 -14.61 -22.13 8.00
N PHE A 145 -13.74 -21.61 8.86
CA PHE A 145 -12.37 -21.26 8.51
C PHE A 145 -11.39 -21.85 9.51
N ALA A 146 -10.17 -22.10 9.06
CA ALA A 146 -9.03 -22.27 9.93
C ALA A 146 -8.61 -20.89 10.46
N TYR A 147 -8.45 -20.80 11.78
CA TYR A 147 -7.98 -19.61 12.48
C TYR A 147 -6.63 -19.89 13.15
N ASP A 148 -5.71 -18.96 12.96
CA ASP A 148 -4.45 -18.88 13.66
C ASP A 148 -4.40 -17.58 14.48
N THR A 149 -3.77 -17.63 15.65
CA THR A 149 -3.61 -16.47 16.52
C THR A 149 -2.28 -16.57 17.25
N PRO A 150 -1.55 -15.45 17.44
CA PRO A 150 -0.29 -15.46 18.17
C PRO A 150 -0.49 -15.59 19.70
N PHE A 151 -1.75 -15.62 20.15
CA PHE A 151 -2.12 -15.59 21.54
C PHE A 151 -2.51 -16.97 22.08
N ASP A 152 -2.36 -17.14 23.39
CA ASP A 152 -3.05 -18.23 24.08
C ASP A 152 -4.55 -17.92 24.21
N ARG A 153 -5.32 -18.94 24.61
CA ARG A 153 -6.78 -18.85 24.78
C ARG A 153 -7.19 -17.71 25.72
N GLU A 154 -6.50 -17.55 26.84
CA GLU A 154 -6.86 -16.55 27.85
C GLU A 154 -6.72 -15.13 27.27
N THR A 155 -5.60 -14.85 26.61
CA THR A 155 -5.34 -13.55 26.00
C THR A 155 -6.27 -13.28 24.83
N TYR A 156 -6.48 -14.27 23.96
CA TYR A 156 -7.43 -14.17 22.85
C TYR A 156 -8.85 -13.85 23.35
N GLU A 157 -9.39 -14.64 24.27
CA GLU A 157 -10.75 -14.43 24.80
C GLU A 157 -10.89 -13.11 25.54
N MET A 158 -9.84 -12.65 26.24
CA MET A 158 -9.84 -11.32 26.85
C MET A 158 -9.99 -10.22 25.78
N LEU A 159 -9.20 -10.27 24.69
CA LEU A 159 -9.27 -9.28 23.61
C LEU A 159 -10.61 -9.34 22.86
N ARG A 160 -11.14 -10.55 22.65
CA ARG A 160 -12.45 -10.81 22.05
C ARG A 160 -13.57 -10.21 22.90
N ALA A 161 -13.61 -10.52 24.19
CA ALA A 161 -14.65 -10.08 25.13
C ALA A 161 -14.65 -8.55 25.35
N ARG A 162 -13.52 -7.86 25.14
CA ARG A 162 -13.44 -6.40 25.21
C ARG A 162 -14.09 -5.69 24.02
N ASN A 163 -14.48 -6.41 22.97
CA ASN A 163 -15.20 -5.86 21.82
C ASN A 163 -14.47 -4.63 21.21
N LEU A 164 -13.17 -4.79 20.98
CA LEU A 164 -12.26 -3.76 20.45
C LEU A 164 -12.58 -3.47 18.99
N ALA A 165 -12.31 -2.24 18.54
CA ALA A 165 -12.38 -1.89 17.13
C ALA A 165 -11.33 -2.68 16.33
N MET A 166 -11.76 -3.29 15.23
CA MET A 166 -10.97 -4.22 14.43
C MET A 166 -11.08 -3.86 12.96
N ILE A 167 -9.97 -3.94 12.23
CA ILE A 167 -9.99 -3.98 10.76
C ILE A 167 -9.42 -5.31 10.30
N CYS A 168 -9.89 -5.80 9.15
CA CYS A 168 -9.36 -7.00 8.52
C CYS A 168 -9.00 -6.69 7.07
N TYR A 169 -7.89 -7.26 6.59
CA TYR A 169 -7.40 -7.06 5.24
C TYR A 169 -6.91 -8.38 4.65
N ALA A 170 -6.96 -8.51 3.32
CA ALA A 170 -6.42 -9.67 2.61
C ALA A 170 -4.89 -9.70 2.79
N ALA A 171 -4.37 -10.81 3.28
CA ALA A 171 -2.95 -11.07 3.50
C ALA A 171 -2.41 -12.16 2.55
N ALA A 172 -3.28 -12.93 1.91
CA ALA A 172 -3.03 -13.76 0.72
C ALA A 172 -4.36 -13.96 -0.02
N VAL A 173 -4.36 -14.62 -1.18
CA VAL A 173 -5.59 -14.93 -1.95
C VAL A 173 -6.69 -15.60 -1.13
N GLU A 174 -6.30 -16.43 -0.17
CA GLU A 174 -7.21 -17.20 0.70
C GLU A 174 -6.98 -16.89 2.20
N ALA A 175 -6.19 -15.86 2.54
CA ALA A 175 -5.91 -15.52 3.92
C ALA A 175 -6.28 -14.08 4.24
N THR A 176 -6.97 -13.89 5.36
CA THR A 176 -7.28 -12.58 5.95
C THR A 176 -6.52 -12.43 7.26
N GLN A 177 -5.99 -11.24 7.53
CA GLN A 177 -5.46 -10.88 8.84
C GLN A 177 -6.30 -9.77 9.45
N CYS A 178 -6.56 -9.87 10.75
CA CYS A 178 -7.31 -8.87 11.50
C CYS A 178 -6.43 -8.21 12.56
N LEU A 179 -6.56 -6.89 12.67
CA LEU A 179 -5.84 -6.05 13.60
C LEU A 179 -6.81 -5.40 14.57
N VAL A 180 -6.49 -5.42 15.86
CA VAL A 180 -7.16 -4.62 16.90
C VAL A 180 -6.23 -3.55 17.41
N ILE A 181 -6.79 -2.50 18.02
CA ILE A 181 -6.00 -1.54 18.80
C ILE A 181 -5.93 -2.03 20.25
N ASP A 182 -4.74 -2.37 20.70
CA ASP A 182 -4.51 -2.72 22.11
C ASP A 182 -4.83 -1.50 22.99
N PRO A 183 -5.76 -1.61 23.95
CA PRO A 183 -6.16 -0.49 24.80
C PRO A 183 -5.04 0.01 25.71
N VAL A 184 -4.01 -0.79 25.98
CA VAL A 184 -2.87 -0.44 26.84
C VAL A 184 -1.78 0.27 26.02
N SER A 185 -1.27 -0.40 24.98
CA SER A 185 -0.17 0.15 24.18
C SER A 185 -0.61 1.16 23.13
N ARG A 186 -1.92 1.20 22.81
CA ARG A 186 -2.50 1.99 21.70
C ARG A 186 -1.91 1.62 20.33
N ALA A 187 -1.18 0.50 20.24
CA ALA A 187 -0.62 0.01 19.00
C ALA A 187 -1.57 -1.01 18.34
N PRO A 188 -1.59 -1.07 17.00
CA PRO A 188 -2.19 -2.21 16.30
C PRO A 188 -1.53 -3.52 16.70
N THR A 189 -2.34 -4.55 16.85
CA THR A 189 -1.87 -5.92 17.07
C THR A 189 -2.70 -6.88 16.24
N MET A 190 -2.04 -7.81 15.55
CA MET A 190 -2.71 -8.89 14.83
C MET A 190 -3.35 -9.85 15.83
N ILE A 191 -4.67 -9.95 15.80
CA ILE A 191 -5.44 -10.80 16.72
C ILE A 191 -5.65 -12.19 16.14
N VAL A 192 -6.00 -12.28 14.86
CA VAL A 192 -6.18 -13.54 14.14
C VAL A 192 -5.73 -13.40 12.69
N ALA A 193 -5.31 -14.51 12.12
CA ALA A 193 -5.34 -14.77 10.69
C ALA A 193 -6.35 -15.92 10.43
N TYR A 194 -7.07 -15.88 9.31
CA TYR A 194 -7.96 -16.97 8.95
C TYR A 194 -8.08 -17.18 7.44
N GLY A 195 -8.41 -18.40 7.04
CA GLY A 195 -8.57 -18.85 5.66
C GLY A 195 -9.31 -20.20 5.59
N PRO A 196 -9.64 -20.69 4.38
CA PRO A 196 -10.28 -21.99 4.18
C PRO A 196 -9.39 -23.17 4.63
#